data_AF-A0A1I5WKC3-F1
#
_entry.id   AF-A0A1I5WKC3-F1
#
_cell.length_a   1.000
_cell.length_b   1.000
_cell.length_c   1.000
_cell.angle_alpha   90.00
_cell.angle_beta   90.00
_cell.angle_gamma   90.00
#
_symmetry.space_group_name_H-M   'P 1'
#
loop_
_entity.id
_entity.type
_entity.pdbx_description
1 polymer ?
#
loop_
_entity_poly.entity_id
_entity_poly.type
_entity_poly.pdbx_seq_one_letter_code
_entity_poly.pdbx_strand_id
1 'polypeptide(L)'
;MQLFSCIFNDDFALVSEGQAIPTDLDERCQSIGLVRHVVYAVIGTALNERYHIGDLYSREEAQAVIRRLSFETGRYSRAWEISTLHLPEEAVRYLVDWINRSPPRQTGLLFEPFALPDCCGFGCKLICTPWTDEHLMEVDGQCYGALRQAQLATGVPDALVRILHLASLADTRFLIFDPSASTLPGLPVYDE
;
A
#
# COMPACT_ATOMS: atom_id res chain seq x y z
N MET A 1 1.43 22.28 -33.63
CA MET A 1 0.43 21.46 -32.90
C MET A 1 -0.74 21.27 -33.84
N GLN A 2 -1.07 20.03 -34.19
CA GLN A 2 -2.14 19.75 -35.16
C GLN A 2 -3.46 19.59 -34.40
N LEU A 3 -4.50 20.32 -34.82
CA LEU A 3 -5.84 20.27 -34.26
C LEU A 3 -6.68 19.33 -35.11
N PHE A 4 -7.39 18.40 -34.47
CA PHE A 4 -8.27 17.47 -35.17
C PHE A 4 -9.72 17.72 -34.78
N SER A 5 -10.60 17.79 -35.77
CA SER A 5 -12.04 17.92 -35.51
C SER A 5 -12.56 16.63 -34.89
N CYS A 6 -13.44 16.77 -33.89
CA CYS A 6 -14.09 15.64 -33.25
C CYS A 6 -15.57 15.91 -33.01
N ILE A 7 -16.30 14.82 -32.84
CA ILE A 7 -17.61 14.81 -32.20
C ILE A 7 -17.48 14.11 -30.84
N PHE A 8 -18.20 14.56 -29.82
CA PHE A 8 -18.05 14.02 -28.47
C PHE A 8 -19.33 14.11 -27.63
N ASN A 9 -19.29 13.39 -26.51
CA ASN A 9 -20.23 13.46 -25.40
C ASN A 9 -19.44 13.44 -24.07
N ASP A 10 -20.13 13.24 -22.96
CA ASP A 10 -19.52 13.23 -21.63
C ASP A 10 -18.56 12.03 -21.39
N ASP A 11 -18.65 10.98 -22.21
CA ASP A 11 -17.90 9.73 -22.02
C ASP A 11 -16.71 9.58 -22.98
N PHE A 12 -16.85 10.02 -24.25
CA PHE A 12 -15.83 9.85 -25.27
C PHE A 12 -15.86 10.92 -26.35
N ALA A 13 -14.74 11.04 -27.07
CA ALA A 13 -14.60 11.86 -28.27
C ALA A 13 -14.12 11.00 -29.45
N LEU A 14 -14.72 11.20 -30.62
CA LEU A 14 -14.37 10.54 -31.87
C LEU A 14 -13.63 11.50 -32.77
N VAL A 15 -12.40 11.13 -33.14
CA VAL A 15 -11.61 11.83 -34.15
C VAL A 15 -11.70 11.03 -35.44
N SER A 16 -12.42 11.55 -36.44
CA SER A 16 -12.67 10.79 -37.67
C SER A 16 -11.47 10.79 -38.62
N GLU A 17 -10.60 11.79 -38.52
CA GLU A 17 -9.48 12.02 -39.45
C GLU A 17 -9.90 11.96 -40.94
N GLY A 18 -11.15 12.33 -41.25
CA GLY A 18 -11.73 12.29 -42.60
C GLY A 18 -12.39 10.97 -43.00
N GLN A 19 -12.45 9.98 -42.11
CA GLN A 19 -13.20 8.74 -42.32
C GLN A 19 -14.71 8.95 -42.07
N ALA A 20 -15.55 8.14 -42.71
CA ALA A 20 -16.99 8.15 -42.47
C ALA A 20 -17.27 7.59 -41.07
N ILE A 21 -18.02 8.34 -40.25
CA ILE A 21 -18.43 7.93 -38.92
C ILE A 21 -19.70 7.08 -39.05
N PRO A 22 -19.73 5.86 -38.47
CA PRO A 22 -20.95 5.06 -38.40
C PRO A 22 -22.11 5.84 -37.75
N THR A 23 -23.31 5.74 -38.31
CA THR A 23 -24.47 6.53 -37.87
C THR A 23 -24.80 6.30 -36.38
N ASP A 24 -24.62 5.08 -35.88
CA ASP A 24 -24.82 4.70 -34.49
C ASP A 24 -23.85 5.40 -33.52
N LEU A 25 -22.65 5.75 -33.98
CA LEU A 25 -21.67 6.50 -33.20
C LEU A 25 -21.90 8.02 -33.32
N ASP A 26 -22.33 8.49 -34.49
CA ASP A 26 -22.66 9.89 -34.73
C ASP A 26 -23.85 10.35 -33.88
N GLU A 27 -24.92 9.54 -33.82
CA GLU A 27 -26.12 9.83 -33.01
C GLU A 27 -25.85 9.89 -31.50
N ARG A 28 -24.75 9.28 -31.03
CA ARG A 28 -24.35 9.28 -29.61
C ARG A 28 -23.56 10.52 -29.20
N CYS A 29 -23.09 11.31 -30.16
CA CYS A 29 -22.28 12.49 -29.92
C CYS A 29 -23.07 13.75 -30.26
N GLN A 30 -23.35 14.58 -29.25
CA GLN A 30 -24.22 15.75 -29.41
C GLN A 30 -23.42 17.05 -29.65
N SER A 31 -22.11 17.01 -29.44
CA SER A 31 -21.24 18.18 -29.48
C SER A 31 -20.12 18.00 -30.50
N ILE A 32 -19.69 19.12 -31.09
CA ILE A 32 -18.57 19.20 -32.04
C ILE A 32 -17.45 20.00 -31.38
N GLY A 33 -16.20 19.56 -31.54
CA GLY A 33 -15.04 20.18 -30.91
C GLY A 33 -13.73 19.98 -31.66
N LEU A 34 -12.64 20.39 -31.01
CA LEU A 34 -11.28 20.22 -31.49
C LEU A 34 -10.44 19.48 -30.43
N VAL A 35 -9.82 18.38 -30.82
CA VAL A 35 -8.84 17.68 -29.99
C VAL A 35 -7.48 18.37 -30.11
N ARG A 36 -6.93 18.76 -28.95
CA ARG A 36 -5.59 19.36 -28.82
C ARG A 36 -4.54 18.32 -28.45
N HIS A 37 -4.87 17.43 -27.52
CA HIS A 37 -3.97 16.40 -27.01
C HIS A 37 -4.78 15.14 -26.66
N VAL A 38 -4.20 13.98 -26.92
CA VAL A 38 -4.66 12.68 -26.41
C VAL A 38 -3.59 12.19 -25.46
N VAL A 39 -4.00 11.84 -24.24
CA VAL A 39 -3.11 11.39 -23.17
C VAL A 39 -3.66 10.13 -22.52
N TYR A 40 -2.76 9.36 -21.92
CA TYR A 40 -3.05 8.27 -21.01
C TYR A 40 -2.95 8.80 -19.59
N ALA A 41 -4.10 9.04 -18.96
CA ALA A 41 -4.16 9.43 -17.55
C ALA A 41 -3.96 8.22 -16.63
N VAL A 42 -3.02 8.32 -15.71
CA VAL A 42 -2.82 7.34 -14.63
C VAL A 42 -3.58 7.81 -13.41
N ILE A 43 -4.54 6.99 -12.96
CA ILE A 43 -5.37 7.26 -11.79
C ILE A 43 -5.02 6.27 -10.68
N GLY A 44 -4.59 6.78 -9.53
CA GLY A 44 -4.38 6.02 -8.31
C GLY A 44 -5.66 5.90 -7.52
N THR A 45 -5.81 4.80 -6.78
CA THR A 45 -6.88 4.65 -5.78
C THR A 45 -6.27 4.41 -4.41
N ALA A 46 -6.62 5.23 -3.44
CA ALA A 46 -6.22 5.05 -2.04
C ALA A 46 -7.39 5.46 -1.14
N LEU A 47 -7.66 4.70 -0.06
CA LEU A 47 -8.74 4.97 0.89
C LEU A 47 -10.13 5.19 0.22
N ASN A 48 -10.44 4.41 -0.82
CA ASN A 48 -11.64 4.55 -1.67
C ASN A 48 -11.77 5.87 -2.44
N GLU A 49 -10.73 6.70 -2.45
CA GLU A 49 -10.66 7.93 -3.24
C GLU A 49 -9.79 7.73 -4.47
N ARG A 50 -10.13 8.45 -5.55
CA ARG A 50 -9.38 8.43 -6.82
C ARG A 50 -8.54 9.70 -6.93
N TYR A 51 -7.26 9.54 -7.26
CA TYR A 51 -6.32 10.63 -7.41
C TYR A 51 -5.67 10.58 -8.79
N HIS A 52 -5.59 11.72 -9.46
CA HIS A 52 -4.81 11.85 -10.67
C HIS A 52 -3.31 11.83 -10.33
N ILE A 53 -2.57 10.92 -10.96
CA ILE A 53 -1.12 10.76 -10.75
C ILE A 53 -0.35 11.47 -11.86
N GLY A 54 -0.83 11.41 -13.09
CA GLY A 54 -0.20 12.09 -14.21
C GLY A 54 -0.75 11.67 -15.58
N ASP A 55 -0.41 12.48 -16.59
CA ASP A 55 -0.77 12.29 -17.98
C ASP A 55 0.45 11.93 -18.82
N LEU A 56 0.36 10.84 -19.59
CA LEU A 56 1.45 10.29 -20.38
C LEU A 56 1.04 10.26 -21.86
N TYR A 57 2.00 10.27 -22.78
CA TYR A 57 1.71 10.36 -24.21
C TYR A 57 1.67 9.00 -24.92
N SER A 58 2.02 7.93 -24.21
CA SER A 58 1.93 6.56 -24.71
C SER A 58 1.39 5.60 -23.65
N ARG A 59 0.78 4.52 -24.13
CA ARG A 59 0.30 3.44 -23.26
C ARG A 59 1.46 2.77 -22.53
N GLU A 60 2.58 2.62 -23.21
CA GLU A 60 3.79 1.96 -22.71
C GLU A 60 4.39 2.73 -21.53
N GLU A 61 4.46 4.05 -21.63
CA GLU A 61 4.92 4.92 -20.53
C GLU A 61 3.94 4.90 -19.36
N ALA A 62 2.64 5.02 -19.61
CA ALA A 62 1.62 4.92 -18.57
C ALA A 62 1.70 3.58 -17.83
N GLN A 63 1.85 2.47 -18.56
CA GLN A 63 2.04 1.15 -17.98
C GLN A 63 3.37 1.02 -17.24
N ALA A 64 4.44 1.69 -17.68
CA ALA A 64 5.71 1.69 -16.95
C ALA A 64 5.61 2.45 -15.62
N VAL A 65 4.87 3.57 -15.59
CA VAL A 65 4.53 4.29 -14.36
C VAL A 65 3.70 3.40 -13.44
N ILE A 66 2.64 2.78 -13.97
CA ILE A 66 1.82 1.82 -13.21
C ILE A 66 2.71 0.74 -12.64
N ARG A 67 3.55 0.04 -13.42
CA ARG A 67 4.43 -1.02 -12.90
C ARG A 67 5.44 -0.56 -11.85
N ARG A 68 5.86 0.71 -11.87
CA ARG A 68 6.78 1.27 -10.87
C ARG A 68 6.06 1.62 -9.56
N LEU A 69 4.81 2.05 -9.65
CA LEU A 69 3.96 2.41 -8.52
C LEU A 69 3.19 1.20 -7.96
N SER A 70 2.89 0.23 -8.81
CA SER A 70 2.28 -1.05 -8.46
C SER A 70 3.33 -1.91 -7.77
N PHE A 71 3.03 -2.29 -6.54
CA PHE A 71 3.89 -3.10 -5.68
C PHE A 71 3.89 -4.59 -6.06
N GLU A 72 3.57 -4.93 -7.31
CA GLU A 72 3.45 -6.30 -7.83
C GLU A 72 4.81 -6.99 -8.03
N THR A 73 5.92 -6.24 -7.99
CA THR A 73 7.25 -6.81 -8.06
C THR A 73 8.03 -6.43 -6.81
N GLY A 74 8.76 -7.37 -6.21
CA GLY A 74 9.59 -7.21 -5.00
C GLY A 74 10.75 -6.21 -5.11
N ARG A 75 10.61 -5.18 -5.95
CA ARG A 75 11.53 -4.04 -6.10
C ARG A 75 11.36 -2.99 -5.00
N TYR A 76 10.15 -2.82 -4.48
CA TYR A 76 9.85 -1.83 -3.44
C TYR A 76 9.04 -2.47 -2.31
N SER A 77 9.51 -2.28 -1.08
CA SER A 77 8.79 -2.68 0.14
C SER A 77 8.33 -1.41 0.84
N ARG A 78 7.06 -1.35 1.25
CA ARG A 78 6.60 -0.21 2.07
C ARG A 78 7.22 -0.31 3.44
N ALA A 79 7.83 0.80 3.86
CA ALA A 79 8.35 0.98 5.20
C ALA A 79 7.61 2.15 5.84
N TRP A 80 7.27 2.00 7.11
CA TRP A 80 6.68 3.06 7.93
C TRP A 80 7.54 3.25 9.16
N GLU A 81 7.78 4.49 9.52
CA GLU A 81 8.46 4.91 10.74
C GLU A 81 7.46 5.69 11.58
N ILE A 82 7.26 5.25 12.83
CA ILE A 82 6.34 5.86 13.79
C ILE A 82 7.01 5.95 15.16
N SER A 83 6.50 6.84 16.01
CA SER A 83 7.01 7.01 17.37
C SER A 83 6.95 5.70 18.19
N THR A 84 7.98 5.42 19.00
CA THR A 84 7.94 4.35 20.02
C THR A 84 6.82 4.54 21.04
N LEU A 85 6.30 5.76 21.21
CA LEU A 85 5.16 6.05 22.10
C LEU A 85 3.89 5.30 21.72
N HIS A 86 3.82 4.68 20.54
CA HIS A 86 2.72 3.79 20.17
C HIS A 86 2.80 2.40 20.80
N LEU A 87 3.88 2.09 21.52
CA LEU A 87 4.07 0.84 22.23
C LEU A 87 4.05 1.08 23.75
N PRO A 88 3.24 0.31 24.51
CA PRO A 88 3.35 0.33 25.96
C PRO A 88 4.65 -0.35 26.42
N GLU A 89 5.07 -0.09 27.65
CA GLU A 89 6.35 -0.57 28.21
C GLU A 89 6.51 -2.10 28.08
N GLU A 90 5.44 -2.89 28.27
CA GLU A 90 5.51 -4.33 28.13
C GLU A 90 5.80 -4.79 26.70
N ALA A 91 5.35 -4.05 25.68
CA ALA A 91 5.62 -4.32 24.29
C ALA A 91 7.07 -3.97 23.91
N VAL A 92 7.57 -2.84 24.43
CA VAL A 92 8.98 -2.46 24.27
C VAL A 92 9.89 -3.51 24.90
N ARG A 93 9.62 -3.90 26.15
CA ARG A 93 10.39 -4.95 26.85
C ARG A 93 10.33 -6.29 26.11
N TYR A 94 9.17 -6.67 25.58
CA TYR A 94 9.04 -7.88 24.77
C TYR A 94 9.97 -7.86 23.54
N LEU A 95 10.02 -6.74 22.81
CA LEU A 95 10.89 -6.61 21.63
C LEU A 95 12.37 -6.68 22.01
N VAL A 96 12.78 -5.98 23.09
CA VAL A 96 14.15 -6.02 23.62
C VAL A 96 14.54 -7.45 24.00
N ASP A 97 13.70 -8.14 24.76
CA ASP A 97 13.92 -9.52 25.16
C ASP A 97 14.02 -10.46 23.97
N TRP A 98 13.13 -10.32 22.99
CA TRP A 98 13.13 -11.12 21.78
C TRP A 98 14.44 -10.97 21.01
N ILE A 99 14.86 -9.73 20.76
CA ILE A 99 16.09 -9.42 20.02
C ILE A 99 17.32 -9.99 20.74
N ASN A 100 17.38 -9.88 22.06
CA ASN A 100 18.52 -10.36 22.85
C ASN A 100 18.59 -11.89 22.95
N ARG A 101 17.46 -12.61 22.85
CA ARG A 101 17.39 -14.06 23.10
C ARG A 101 17.81 -14.94 21.90
N SER A 102 18.11 -14.37 20.73
CA SER A 102 18.39 -15.14 19.50
C SER A 102 17.34 -16.24 19.25
N PRO A 103 16.08 -15.86 18.98
CA PRO A 103 14.96 -16.79 18.99
C PRO A 103 15.11 -17.87 17.91
N PRO A 104 14.44 -19.03 18.08
CA PRO A 104 14.47 -20.09 17.08
C PRO A 104 14.03 -19.57 15.71
N ARG A 105 14.69 -20.07 14.66
CA ARG A 105 14.28 -19.80 13.28
C ARG A 105 12.87 -20.34 13.06
N GLN A 106 12.05 -19.61 12.30
CA GLN A 106 10.68 -19.99 11.90
C GLN A 106 9.70 -20.11 13.07
N THR A 107 9.34 -18.98 13.67
CA THR A 107 8.37 -18.93 14.79
C THR A 107 6.92 -19.12 14.36
N GLY A 108 6.62 -19.07 13.05
CA GLY A 108 5.26 -19.10 12.53
C GLY A 108 4.44 -17.84 12.82
N LEU A 109 5.05 -16.81 13.43
CA LEU A 109 4.36 -15.57 13.81
C LEU A 109 4.29 -14.53 12.68
N LEU A 110 4.94 -14.81 11.55
CA LEU A 110 5.01 -13.94 10.37
C LEU A 110 5.61 -12.54 10.61
N PHE A 111 6.37 -12.33 11.69
CA PHE A 111 7.19 -11.13 11.85
C PHE A 111 8.54 -11.43 12.50
N GLU A 112 9.51 -10.57 12.24
CA GLU A 112 10.88 -10.66 12.75
C GLU A 112 11.31 -9.29 13.33
N PRO A 113 11.42 -9.18 14.67
CA PRO A 113 12.00 -8.01 15.34
C PRO A 113 13.50 -7.83 15.05
N PHE A 114 13.93 -6.57 14.93
CA PHE A 114 15.33 -6.17 14.83
C PHE A 114 15.60 -4.86 15.60
N ALA A 115 16.85 -4.64 16.01
CA ALA A 115 17.25 -3.42 16.71
C ALA A 115 17.87 -2.40 15.74
N LEU A 116 17.68 -1.12 16.06
CA LEU A 116 18.32 0.03 15.42
C LEU A 116 19.08 0.82 16.50
N PRO A 117 20.33 0.43 16.83
CA PRO A 117 21.01 0.91 18.03
C PRO A 117 21.27 2.42 18.02
N ASP A 118 21.61 2.99 16.86
CA ASP A 118 22.01 4.40 16.76
C ASP A 118 20.86 5.38 17.01
N CYS A 119 19.60 4.98 16.73
CA CYS A 119 18.41 5.79 17.04
C CYS A 119 17.66 5.32 18.29
N CYS A 120 18.21 4.36 19.05
CA CYS A 120 17.51 3.71 20.17
C CYS A 120 16.13 3.14 19.76
N GLY A 121 16.02 2.73 18.49
CA GLY A 121 14.77 2.27 17.88
C GLY A 121 14.70 0.76 17.72
N PHE A 122 13.50 0.30 17.38
CA PHE A 122 13.20 -1.10 17.06
C PHE A 122 12.51 -1.17 15.72
N GLY A 123 12.63 -2.30 15.04
CA GLY A 123 11.84 -2.57 13.86
C GLY A 123 11.24 -3.96 13.89
N CYS A 124 10.17 -4.13 13.13
CA CYS A 124 9.59 -5.42 12.82
C CYS A 124 9.53 -5.57 11.30
N LYS A 125 10.15 -6.63 10.79
CA LYS A 125 9.96 -7.08 9.41
C LYS A 125 8.73 -7.98 9.37
N LEU A 126 7.68 -7.54 8.69
CA LEU A 126 6.47 -8.34 8.49
C LEU A 126 6.67 -9.24 7.26
N ILE A 127 6.15 -10.46 7.37
CA ILE A 127 6.30 -11.54 6.39
C ILE A 127 4.92 -11.81 5.79
N CYS A 128 4.86 -12.06 4.48
CA CYS A 128 3.62 -12.38 3.77
C CYS A 128 2.52 -11.31 3.90
N THR A 129 2.88 -10.03 3.79
CA THR A 129 1.89 -8.95 3.73
C THR A 129 1.25 -8.85 2.33
N PRO A 130 -0.01 -8.39 2.25
CA PRO A 130 -0.88 -7.95 3.35
C PRO A 130 -1.57 -9.11 4.06
N TRP A 131 -1.75 -9.02 5.38
CA TRP A 131 -2.48 -10.05 6.14
C TRP A 131 -3.98 -9.89 5.95
N THR A 132 -4.51 -10.43 4.86
CA THR A 132 -5.94 -10.65 4.63
C THR A 132 -6.25 -12.13 4.70
N ASP A 133 -7.51 -12.52 4.94
CA ASP A 133 -7.88 -13.95 4.98
C ASP A 133 -7.51 -14.67 3.67
N GLU A 134 -7.81 -14.05 2.53
CA GLU A 134 -7.51 -14.60 1.20
C GLU A 134 -5.99 -14.78 1.01
N HIS A 135 -5.20 -13.74 1.28
CA HIS A 135 -3.76 -13.78 1.07
C HIS A 135 -3.06 -14.76 2.02
N LEU A 136 -3.41 -14.75 3.32
CA LEU A 136 -2.79 -15.65 4.30
C LEU A 136 -3.13 -17.12 4.04
N MET A 137 -4.35 -17.43 3.60
CA MET A 137 -4.71 -18.79 3.23
C MET A 137 -3.88 -19.30 2.04
N GLU A 138 -3.53 -18.43 1.08
CA GLU A 138 -2.70 -18.78 -0.06
C GLU A 138 -1.23 -19.02 0.33
N VAL A 139 -0.65 -18.16 1.17
CA VAL A 139 0.80 -18.13 1.42
C VAL A 139 1.27 -18.86 2.69
N ASP A 140 0.38 -19.04 3.67
CA ASP A 140 0.73 -19.62 4.99
C ASP A 140 -0.32 -20.62 5.51
N GLY A 141 -1.46 -20.77 4.82
CA GLY A 141 -2.48 -21.78 5.13
C GLY A 141 -3.31 -21.50 6.39
N GLN A 142 -3.31 -20.26 6.89
CA GLN A 142 -4.11 -19.83 8.03
C GLN A 142 -4.90 -18.55 7.73
N CYS A 143 -5.97 -18.29 8.48
CA CYS A 143 -6.74 -17.06 8.35
C CYS A 143 -6.21 -15.95 9.27
N TYR A 144 -6.65 -14.71 9.02
CA TYR A 144 -6.26 -13.52 9.78
C TYR A 144 -6.49 -13.69 11.30
N GLY A 145 -7.66 -14.23 11.65
CA GLY A 145 -8.03 -14.48 13.05
C GLY A 145 -7.13 -15.53 13.71
N ALA A 146 -6.79 -16.60 12.98
CA ALA A 146 -5.93 -17.67 13.48
C ALA A 146 -4.50 -17.18 13.75
N LEU A 147 -3.92 -16.40 12.82
CA LEU A 147 -2.62 -15.77 13.00
C LEU A 147 -2.60 -14.88 14.25
N ARG A 148 -3.62 -14.02 14.40
CA ARG A 148 -3.75 -13.14 15.57
C ARG A 148 -3.77 -13.94 16.88
N GLN A 149 -4.55 -15.02 16.92
CA GLN A 149 -4.64 -15.86 18.12
C GLN A 149 -3.33 -16.61 18.40
N ALA A 150 -2.63 -17.09 17.37
CA ALA A 150 -1.34 -17.74 17.53
C ALA A 150 -0.26 -16.79 18.10
N GLN A 151 -0.23 -15.54 17.63
CA GLN A 151 0.66 -14.51 18.18
C GLN A 151 0.35 -14.21 19.66
N LEU A 152 -0.92 -14.03 20.01
CA LEU A 152 -1.32 -13.80 21.41
C LEU A 152 -0.99 -15.01 22.30
N ALA A 153 -1.25 -16.23 21.82
CA ALA A 153 -0.99 -17.47 22.56
C ALA A 153 0.51 -17.72 22.81
N THR A 154 1.39 -17.17 21.97
CA THR A 154 2.85 -17.23 22.18
C THR A 154 3.39 -16.08 23.04
N GLY A 155 2.51 -15.23 23.57
CA GLY A 155 2.85 -14.17 24.50
C GLY A 155 3.27 -12.86 23.84
N VAL A 156 3.01 -12.68 22.54
CA VAL A 156 3.15 -11.36 21.89
C VAL A 156 2.14 -10.40 22.54
N PRO A 157 2.56 -9.21 23.05
CA PRO A 157 1.65 -8.26 23.68
C PRO A 157 0.54 -7.78 22.72
N ASP A 158 -0.69 -7.64 23.22
CA ASP A 158 -1.87 -7.29 22.39
C ASP A 158 -1.69 -5.97 21.65
N ALA A 159 -1.10 -4.95 22.30
CA ALA A 159 -0.82 -3.67 21.67
C ALA A 159 0.11 -3.79 20.45
N LEU A 160 1.14 -4.64 20.56
CA LEU A 160 2.07 -4.93 19.47
C LEU A 160 1.37 -5.72 18.36
N VAL A 161 0.63 -6.79 18.69
CA VAL A 161 -0.17 -7.57 17.72
C VAL A 161 -1.10 -6.64 16.93
N ARG A 162 -1.84 -5.76 17.62
CA ARG A 162 -2.76 -4.82 16.98
C ARG A 162 -2.05 -3.93 15.96
N ILE A 163 -0.92 -3.34 16.32
CA ILE A 163 -0.16 -2.46 15.43
C ILE A 163 0.43 -3.23 14.24
N LEU A 164 0.99 -4.43 14.46
CA LEU A 164 1.49 -5.28 13.38
C LEU A 164 0.39 -5.65 12.38
N HIS A 165 -0.81 -5.96 12.88
CA HIS A 165 -1.97 -6.26 12.05
C HIS A 165 -2.48 -5.03 11.27
N LEU A 166 -2.40 -3.82 11.83
CA LEU A 166 -2.72 -2.59 11.09
C LEU A 166 -1.68 -2.31 10.01
N ALA A 167 -0.40 -2.45 10.34
CA ALA A 167 0.70 -2.27 9.40
C ALA A 167 0.64 -3.27 8.24
N SER A 168 0.32 -4.54 8.51
CA SER A 168 0.19 -5.56 7.48
C SER A 168 -0.99 -5.29 6.53
N LEU A 169 -2.13 -4.82 7.03
CA LEU A 169 -3.26 -4.42 6.18
C LEU A 169 -2.92 -3.23 5.29
N ALA A 170 -2.03 -2.35 5.74
CA ALA A 170 -1.47 -1.27 4.92
C ALA A 170 -0.36 -1.74 3.94
N ASP A 171 -0.12 -3.06 3.87
CA ASP A 171 0.94 -3.71 3.11
C ASP A 171 2.35 -3.19 3.47
N THR A 172 2.56 -2.89 4.76
CA THR A 172 3.85 -2.46 5.31
C THR A 172 4.71 -3.67 5.63
N ARG A 173 5.91 -3.74 5.06
CA ARG A 173 6.87 -4.84 5.31
C ARG A 173 7.90 -4.51 6.37
N PHE A 174 8.20 -3.24 6.57
CA PHE A 174 9.10 -2.79 7.63
C PHE A 174 8.38 -1.74 8.45
N LEU A 175 8.09 -2.06 9.70
CA LEU A 175 7.57 -1.10 10.66
C LEU A 175 8.68 -0.75 11.64
N ILE A 176 9.04 0.53 11.70
CA ILE A 176 10.06 1.07 12.59
C ILE A 176 9.37 1.87 13.68
N PHE A 177 9.80 1.61 14.91
CA PHE A 177 9.47 2.35 16.11
C PHE A 177 10.71 3.16 16.51
N ASP A 178 10.69 4.45 16.20
CA ASP A 178 11.79 5.39 16.48
C ASP A 178 11.33 6.40 17.56
N PRO A 179 12.05 6.56 18.68
CA PRO A 179 11.72 7.55 19.71
C PRO A 179 11.63 9.00 19.22
N SER A 180 12.35 9.33 18.15
CA SER A 180 12.41 10.65 17.53
C SER A 180 11.38 10.86 16.43
N ALA A 181 10.68 9.79 16.01
CA ALA A 181 9.65 9.89 14.98
C ALA A 181 8.36 10.53 15.53
N SER A 182 7.59 11.11 14.62
CA SER A 182 6.29 11.69 14.95
C SER A 182 5.27 10.60 15.31
N THR A 183 4.34 10.93 16.19
CA THR A 183 3.18 10.07 16.45
C THR A 183 2.28 10.01 15.22
N LEU A 184 1.77 8.83 14.88
CA LEU A 184 0.80 8.61 13.82
C LEU A 184 -0.63 8.87 14.35
N PRO A 185 -1.37 9.86 13.79
CA PRO A 185 -2.73 10.14 14.21
C PRO A 185 -3.65 8.91 14.08
N GLY A 186 -4.49 8.70 15.10
CA GLY A 186 -5.43 7.58 15.15
C GLY A 186 -4.89 6.30 15.80
N LEU A 187 -3.58 6.22 16.08
CA LEU A 187 -3.02 5.18 16.94
C LEU A 187 -2.98 5.62 18.40
N PRO A 188 -3.20 4.71 19.37
CA PRO A 188 -3.01 4.99 20.79
C PRO A 188 -1.57 5.44 21.08
N VAL A 189 -1.43 6.39 22.00
CA VAL A 189 -0.15 6.86 22.53
C VAL A 189 -0.12 6.46 24.00
N TYR A 190 0.99 5.85 24.40
CA TYR A 190 1.26 5.37 25.74
C TYR A 190 2.40 6.24 26.30
N ASP A 191 2.04 7.39 26.85
CA ASP A 191 2.95 8.19 27.66
C ASP A 191 2.98 7.58 29.08
N GLU A 192 4.15 7.57 29.72
CA GLU A 192 4.27 7.40 31.18
C GLU A 192 3.62 8.57 31.93
#